data_AF-A0A3B0BE90-F1
#
_entry.id   AF-A0A3B0BE90-F1
#
_cell.length_a   1.000
_cell.length_b   1.000
_cell.length_c   1.000
_cell.angle_alpha   90.00
_cell.angle_beta   90.00
_cell.angle_gamma   90.00
#
_symmetry.space_group_name_H-M   'P 1'
#
loop_
_entity.id
_entity.type
_entity.pdbx_description
1 polymer ?
#
loop_
_entity_poly.entity_id
_entity_poly.type
_entity_poly.pdbx_seq_one_letter_code
_entity_poly.pdbx_strand_id
1 'polypeptide(L)' 'MNLNQLDIIVSSIPQVCADLERILDKQADYVDQGFAQFTIGSHCL' A
#
# COMPACT_ATOMS: atom_id res chain seq x y z
N MET A 1 4.20 3.01 21.58
CA MET A 1 2.97 2.83 20.77
C MET A 1 3.39 2.06 19.53
N ASN A 2 2.82 0.88 19.28
CA ASN A 2 3.17 0.04 18.12
C ASN A 2 2.26 0.47 16.96
N LEU A 3 2.82 1.10 15.92
CA LEU A 3 2.04 1.57 14.78
C LEU A 3 1.88 0.40 13.81
N ASN A 4 0.74 -0.28 13.90
CA ASN A 4 0.49 -1.49 13.09
C ASN A 4 -0.10 -1.16 11.71
N GLN A 5 -0.59 0.06 11.53
CA GLN A 5 -1.22 0.52 10.30
C GLN A 5 -0.82 1.96 9.98
N LEU A 6 -0.60 2.24 8.69
CA LEU A 6 -0.39 3.57 8.15
C LEU A 6 -1.34 3.77 6.97
N ASP A 7 -2.34 4.65 7.10
CA ASP A 7 -3.21 4.99 5.97
C ASP A 7 -2.69 6.25 5.27
N ILE A 8 -2.58 6.18 3.93
CA ILE A 8 -2.20 7.32 3.09
C ILE A 8 -3.31 7.66 2.09
N ILE A 9 -3.64 8.96 1.98
CA ILE A 9 -4.60 9.44 0.98
C ILE A 9 -3.80 9.95 -0.22
N VAL A 10 -4.14 9.46 -1.40
CA VAL A 10 -3.42 9.77 -2.64
C VAL A 10 -4.36 10.20 -3.75
N SER A 11 -3.84 10.98 -4.69
CA SER A 11 -4.63 11.50 -5.81
C SER A 11 -4.89 10.46 -6.91
N SER A 12 -4.07 9.41 -7.01
CA SER A 12 -4.23 8.34 -8.00
C SER A 12 -3.73 7.00 -7.44
N ILE A 13 -4.66 6.12 -7.13
CA ILE A 13 -4.36 4.80 -6.55
C ILE A 13 -3.61 3.91 -7.55
N PRO A 14 -4.00 3.79 -8.83
CA PRO A 14 -3.26 2.94 -9.77
C PRO A 14 -1.79 3.34 -9.93
N GLN A 15 -1.50 4.64 -9.99
CA GLN A 15 -0.13 5.13 -10.12
C GLN A 15 0.67 4.87 -8.85
N VAL A 16 0.15 5.25 -7.68
CA VAL A 16 0.86 5.05 -6.41
C VAL A 16 1.03 3.57 -6.11
N CYS A 17 0.03 2.74 -6.39
CA CYS A 17 0.12 1.29 -6.22
C CYS A 17 1.27 0.73 -7.06
N ALA A 18 1.35 1.06 -8.36
CA ALA A 18 2.44 0.61 -9.23
C ALA A 18 3.83 1.09 -8.75
N ASP A 19 3.92 2.32 -8.24
CA ASP A 19 5.15 2.86 -7.67
C ASP A 19 5.55 2.13 -6.38
N LEU A 20 4.60 1.86 -5.49
CA LEU A 20 4.83 1.11 -4.26
C LEU A 20 5.22 -0.34 -4.55
N GLU A 21 4.58 -1.00 -5.52
CA GLU A 21 4.94 -2.37 -5.90
C GLU A 21 6.38 -2.45 -6.39
N ARG A 22 6.82 -1.45 -7.18
CA ARG A 22 8.19 -1.35 -7.66
C ARG A 22 9.19 -1.02 -6.55
N ILE A 23 8.83 -0.15 -5.60
CA ILE A 23 9.72 0.27 -4.49
C ILE A 23 9.87 -0.84 -3.45
N LEU A 24 8.77 -1.54 -3.15
CA LEU A 24 8.71 -2.60 -2.15
C LEU A 24 9.12 -3.97 -2.71
N ASP A 25 9.29 -4.08 -4.04
CA ASP A 25 9.54 -5.33 -4.76
C ASP A 25 8.51 -6.42 -4.40
N LYS A 26 7.24 -6.02 -4.26
CA LYS A 26 6.13 -6.91 -3.93
C LYS A 26 4.84 -6.43 -4.58
N GLN A 27 3.92 -7.34 -4.85
CA GLN A 27 2.57 -6.98 -5.26
C GLN A 27 1.71 -6.51 -4.07
N ALA A 28 0.73 -5.65 -4.34
CA ALA A 28 -0.30 -5.31 -3.37
C ALA A 28 -1.04 -6.58 -2.92
N ASP A 29 -1.39 -6.66 -1.64
CA ASP A 29 -2.21 -7.79 -1.15
C ASP A 29 -3.67 -7.64 -1.62
N TYR A 30 -4.08 -6.39 -1.83
CA TYR A 30 -5.38 -6.03 -2.38
C TYR A 30 -5.26 -4.71 -3.16
N VAL A 31 -5.96 -4.61 -4.28
CA VAL A 31 -6.11 -3.38 -5.05
C VAL A 31 -7.44 -3.33 -5.78
N ASP A 32 -8.11 -2.18 -5.71
CA ASP A 32 -9.25 -1.82 -6.54
C ASP A 32 -9.15 -0.36 -7.02
N GLN A 33 -10.26 0.22 -7.50
CA GLN A 33 -10.26 1.60 -8.01
C GLN A 33 -10.14 2.68 -6.91
N GLY A 34 -10.47 2.34 -5.67
CA GLY A 34 -10.58 3.26 -4.53
C GLY A 34 -9.68 2.91 -3.34
N PHE A 35 -8.97 1.78 -3.38
CA PHE A 35 -8.15 1.31 -2.27
C PHE A 35 -7.02 0.38 -2.74
N ALA A 36 -5.89 0.40 -2.03
CA ALA A 36 -4.80 -0.57 -2.15
C ALA A 36 -4.21 -0.85 -0.77
N GLN A 37 -3.74 -2.08 -0.55
CA GLN A 37 -3.17 -2.51 0.73
C GLN A 37 -1.87 -3.29 0.54
N PHE A 38 -0.89 -3.03 1.42
CA PHE A 38 0.40 -3.69 1.46
C PHE A 38 0.76 -4.14 2.88
N THR A 39 1.10 -5.42 3.03
CA THR A 39 1.65 -5.99 4.25
C THR A 39 3.17 -5.93 4.17
N ILE A 40 3.77 -5.12 5.04
CA ILE A 40 5.22 -4.93 5.13
C ILE A 40 5.69 -5.48 6.47
N GLY A 41 6.19 -6.72 6.47
CA GLY A 41 6.50 -7.45 7.70
C GLY A 41 5.22 -7.72 8.51
N SER A 42 5.13 -7.15 9.71
CA SER A 42 3.94 -7.24 10.58
C SER A 42 3.03 -6.01 10.51
N HIS A 43 3.25 -5.11 9.56
CA HIS A 43 2.55 -3.83 9.44
C HIS A 43 1.71 -3.76 8.16
N CYS A 44 0.60 -3.02 8.23
CA CYS A 44 -0.29 -2.73 7.12
C CYS A 44 -0.07 -1.29 6.64
N LEU A 45 0.03 -1.11 5.32
CA LEU A 45 0.02 0.18 4.62
C LEU A 45 -1.19 0.19 3.69
#